data_AF-A0A9P0PZC5-F1
#
_entry.id   AF-A0A9P0PZC5-F1
#
_cell.length_a   1.000
_cell.length_b   1.000
_cell.length_c   1.000
_cell.angle_alpha   90.00
_cell.angle_beta   90.00
_cell.angle_gamma   90.00
#
_symmetry.space_group_name_H-M   'P 1'
#
loop_
_entity.id
_entity.type
_entity.pdbx_description
1 polymer ?
#
loop_
_entity_poly.entity_id
_entity_poly.type
_entity_poly.pdbx_seq_one_letter_code
_entity_poly.pdbx_strand_id
1 'polypeptide(L)'
;MTLSPHLASVYGVMPNWEKRRDHGIWLRFGDKDYEQKLRKWFDELESDDEQKDSSDLEVSNDETLQEDEIIEDDCSSTFEQEYVSSDHEEEDSELEMESVDQDSNSSRDNVQSDHVTGVVSYKGKNGYIWKSEEPNKALRTPKHSIIIKLPSLKPAASRLGNSPDVGEIWNLLFDNETLNEIVLRTNEKLEIVRSTHRNSNTTDYKNTNLIEIRAFIGLLMLTSIFRSNHENMLSLFSNTCTGRPIFRAVISSKRFEKLLKCIRFDDASTRVQRCQEDSAAAISFLLNRFIDNSQKCFNLGPTTCIDEMLISFRGRCSFKMYMPNKPA
;
A
#
# COMPACT_ATOMS: atom_id res chain seq x y z
N MET A 1 39.39 27.40 9.62
CA MET A 1 39.55 26.04 9.02
C MET A 1 38.18 25.60 8.53
N THR A 2 37.92 25.83 7.25
CA THR A 2 36.68 25.51 6.55
C THR A 2 36.72 24.07 6.07
N LEU A 3 35.81 23.23 6.57
CA LEU A 3 35.59 21.87 6.07
C LEU A 3 34.71 21.91 4.81
N SER A 4 35.09 21.08 3.83
CA SER A 4 34.51 20.99 2.49
C SER A 4 33.05 20.48 2.50
N PRO A 5 32.18 20.92 1.58
CA PRO A 5 30.73 20.61 1.60
C PRO A 5 30.35 19.15 1.35
N HIS A 6 31.32 18.27 1.08
CA HIS A 6 31.03 16.87 0.73
C HIS A 6 30.70 15.96 1.92
N LEU A 7 30.85 16.42 3.17
CA LEU A 7 30.61 15.60 4.37
C LEU A 7 29.25 15.83 5.06
N ALA A 8 28.42 16.78 4.59
CA ALA A 8 27.10 17.03 5.17
C ALA A 8 25.99 16.08 4.67
N SER A 9 26.29 15.19 3.71
CA SER A 9 25.31 14.26 3.14
C SER A 9 25.06 12.99 3.96
N VAL A 10 25.74 12.80 5.10
CA VAL A 10 25.68 11.54 5.88
C VAL A 10 24.78 11.63 7.12
N TYR A 11 24.35 12.82 7.53
CA TYR A 11 23.40 12.98 8.64
C TYR A 11 22.18 13.78 8.16
N GLY A 12 21.06 13.09 7.97
CA GLY A 12 19.82 13.59 7.39
C GLY A 12 19.15 14.71 8.20
N VAL A 13 19.61 15.94 8.01
CA VAL A 13 18.87 17.16 8.35
C VAL A 13 18.90 18.04 7.10
N MET A 14 17.88 17.93 6.24
CA MET A 14 17.71 18.88 5.14
C MET A 14 16.96 20.12 5.66
N PRO A 15 17.52 21.34 5.54
CA PRO A 15 16.75 22.57 5.73
C PRO A 15 15.88 22.82 4.50
N ASN A 16 14.64 23.30 4.70
CA ASN A 16 13.72 23.71 3.62
C ASN A 16 14.28 24.94 2.87
N TRP A 17 14.99 24.71 1.78
CA TRP A 17 15.39 25.75 0.82
C TRP A 17 14.91 25.37 -0.58
N GLU A 18 14.37 26.33 -1.32
CA GLU A 18 14.17 26.21 -2.76
C GLU A 18 15.15 27.14 -3.47
N LYS A 19 15.81 26.61 -4.51
CA LYS A 19 16.79 27.35 -5.30
C LYS A 19 16.35 27.35 -6.76
N ARG A 20 16.02 28.52 -7.33
CA ARG A 20 15.90 28.69 -8.77
C ARG A 20 17.31 28.79 -9.37
N ARG A 21 17.60 28.02 -10.42
CA ARG A 21 18.98 27.82 -10.92
C ARG A 21 19.58 29.07 -11.58
N ASP A 22 18.77 30.08 -11.88
CA ASP A 22 19.17 31.07 -12.89
C ASP A 22 19.59 32.43 -12.30
N HIS A 23 19.32 32.70 -11.01
CA HIS A 23 19.68 33.99 -10.39
C HIS A 23 20.33 33.92 -9.00
N GLY A 24 20.61 32.73 -8.46
CA GLY A 24 21.41 32.60 -7.21
C GLY A 24 20.76 33.18 -5.95
N ILE A 25 19.49 33.58 -5.99
CA ILE A 25 18.73 34.09 -4.85
C ILE A 25 18.11 32.90 -4.11
N TRP A 26 18.34 32.82 -2.80
CA TRP A 26 17.78 31.80 -1.92
C TRP A 26 16.52 32.33 -1.25
N LEU A 27 15.43 31.57 -1.29
CA LEU A 27 14.18 31.91 -0.62
C LEU A 27 14.00 31.03 0.62
N ARG A 28 13.72 31.63 1.78
CA ARG A 28 13.48 30.90 3.03
C ARG A 28 12.02 31.07 3.46
N PHE A 29 11.39 29.96 3.82
CA PHE A 29 10.04 29.96 4.39
C PHE A 29 10.00 30.80 5.68
N GLY A 30 9.11 31.80 5.72
CA GLY A 30 8.94 32.74 6.85
C GLY A 30 9.55 34.12 6.67
N ASP A 31 10.21 34.41 5.54
CA ASP A 31 10.62 35.78 5.21
C ASP A 31 9.38 36.68 4.99
N LYS A 32 9.46 37.95 5.42
CA LYS A 32 8.32 38.89 5.34
C LYS A 32 7.75 39.06 3.93
N ASP A 33 8.58 38.87 2.90
CA ASP A 33 8.22 39.03 1.50
C ASP A 33 8.07 37.69 0.76
N TYR A 34 7.97 36.57 1.50
CA TYR A 34 7.96 35.21 0.94
C TYR A 34 6.83 35.00 -0.08
N GLU A 35 5.59 35.33 0.30
CA GLU A 35 4.42 35.18 -0.59
C GLU A 35 4.45 36.13 -1.77
N GLN A 36 4.94 37.37 -1.59
CA GLN A 36 5.04 38.35 -2.67
C GLN A 36 6.08 37.93 -3.72
N LYS A 37 7.21 37.36 -3.29
CA LYS A 37 8.24 36.84 -4.20
C LYS A 37 7.76 35.60 -4.96
N LEU A 38 7.02 34.72 -4.30
CA LEU A 38 6.40 33.55 -4.95
C LEU A 38 5.38 33.95 -6.01
N ARG A 39 4.48 34.90 -5.70
CA ARG A 39 3.50 35.40 -6.67
C ARG A 39 4.18 36.05 -7.87
N LYS A 40 5.19 36.89 -7.63
CA LYS A 40 5.96 37.52 -8.71
C LYS A 40 6.63 36.49 -9.62
N TRP A 41 7.19 35.41 -9.07
CA TRP A 41 7.78 34.32 -9.87
C TRP A 41 6.73 33.56 -10.68
N PHE A 42 5.51 33.44 -10.16
CA PHE A 42 4.40 32.80 -10.86
C PHE A 42 3.93 33.66 -12.04
N ASP A 43 3.75 34.96 -11.83
CA ASP A 43 3.34 35.90 -12.88
C ASP A 43 4.40 36.03 -14.00
N GLU A 44 5.69 35.98 -13.65
CA GLU A 44 6.79 35.98 -14.64
C GLU A 44 6.78 34.71 -15.51
N LEU A 45 6.37 33.55 -14.96
CA LEU A 45 6.29 32.29 -15.71
C LEU A 45 5.11 32.27 -16.69
N GLU A 46 3.94 32.78 -16.30
CA GLU A 46 2.80 32.88 -17.21
C GLU A 46 3.09 33.83 -18.38
N SER A 47 3.87 34.91 -18.15
CA SER A 47 4.25 35.84 -19.21
C SER A 47 5.25 35.28 -20.23
N ASP A 48 6.07 34.30 -19.83
CA ASP A 48 7.03 33.62 -20.73
C ASP A 48 6.36 32.55 -21.61
N ASP A 49 5.23 31.97 -21.16
CA ASP A 49 4.49 30.95 -21.91
C ASP A 49 3.58 31.55 -23.01
N GLU A 50 3.08 32.79 -22.85
CA GLU A 50 2.27 33.47 -23.87
C GLU A 50 3.07 33.88 -25.13
N GLN A 51 4.41 33.86 -25.10
CA GLN A 51 5.25 34.23 -26.26
C GLN A 51 5.77 33.05 -27.09
N LYS A 52 5.42 31.79 -26.77
CA LYS A 52 5.93 30.61 -27.49
C LYS A 52 4.95 29.87 -28.39
N ASP A 53 3.70 30.32 -28.48
CA ASP A 53 2.69 29.73 -29.36
C ASP A 53 2.67 30.41 -30.74
N SER A 54 3.74 30.22 -31.52
CA SER A 54 3.74 30.44 -32.99
C SER A 54 5.05 29.95 -33.62
N SER A 55 5.13 28.64 -33.89
CA SER A 55 5.68 28.07 -35.14
C SER A 55 5.93 26.57 -35.00
N ASP A 56 5.16 25.81 -35.78
CA ASP A 56 5.49 24.55 -36.46
C ASP A 56 6.04 23.36 -35.66
N LEU A 57 5.30 22.24 -35.72
CA LEU A 57 5.80 20.98 -36.30
C LEU A 57 4.63 19.98 -36.48
N GLU A 58 4.20 19.83 -37.72
CA GLU A 58 3.39 18.70 -38.19
C GLU A 58 4.19 17.39 -38.06
N VAL A 59 3.65 16.41 -37.34
CA VAL A 59 4.06 15.00 -37.48
C VAL A 59 2.82 14.13 -37.60
N SER A 60 2.85 13.29 -38.62
CA SER A 60 1.79 12.42 -39.13
C SER A 60 1.19 11.48 -38.08
N ASN A 61 -0.13 11.55 -37.95
CA ASN A 61 -0.98 10.48 -37.42
C ASN A 61 -0.94 9.26 -38.35
N ASP A 62 -0.40 8.13 -37.88
CA ASP A 62 -0.96 6.79 -38.16
C ASP A 62 -0.30 5.75 -37.25
N GLU A 63 -0.85 5.49 -36.05
CA GLU A 63 -0.85 4.16 -35.43
C GLU A 63 -2.03 4.10 -34.44
N THR A 64 -3.11 3.45 -34.88
CA THR A 64 -4.31 3.19 -34.09
C THR A 64 -3.98 2.31 -32.88
N LEU A 65 -4.00 2.90 -31.68
CA LEU A 65 -4.06 2.15 -30.42
C LEU A 65 -5.38 1.36 -30.39
N GLN A 66 -5.31 0.06 -30.62
CA GLN A 66 -6.42 -0.82 -30.28
C GLN A 66 -6.54 -0.85 -28.75
N GLU A 67 -7.68 -0.39 -28.25
CA GLU A 67 -8.07 -0.57 -26.85
C GLU A 67 -8.10 -2.08 -26.57
N ASP A 68 -7.15 -2.54 -25.74
CA ASP A 68 -7.17 -3.89 -25.19
C ASP A 68 -8.48 -4.04 -24.40
N GLU A 69 -9.45 -4.81 -24.90
CA GLU A 69 -10.62 -5.21 -24.12
C GLU A 69 -10.15 -5.90 -22.83
N ILE A 70 -10.32 -5.21 -21.71
CA ILE A 70 -10.23 -5.82 -20.39
C ILE A 70 -11.42 -6.78 -20.32
N ILE A 71 -11.17 -8.07 -20.47
CA ILE A 71 -12.14 -9.09 -20.07
C ILE A 71 -12.29 -8.94 -18.56
N GLU A 72 -13.33 -8.21 -18.15
CA GLU A 72 -13.76 -8.08 -16.75
C GLU A 72 -14.11 -9.47 -16.25
N ASP A 73 -13.21 -10.03 -15.46
CA ASP A 73 -13.40 -11.29 -14.73
C ASP A 73 -14.06 -10.97 -13.37
N ASP A 74 -14.99 -9.99 -13.37
CA ASP A 74 -15.56 -9.40 -12.16
C ASP A 74 -16.78 -10.19 -11.70
N CYS A 75 -16.72 -10.67 -10.45
CA CYS A 75 -17.86 -11.16 -9.70
C CYS A 75 -18.51 -9.98 -8.97
N SER A 76 -18.87 -8.94 -9.72
CA SER A 76 -19.80 -7.93 -9.24
C SER A 76 -21.19 -8.49 -9.47
N SER A 77 -21.73 -9.19 -8.48
CA SER A 77 -23.16 -9.41 -8.43
C SER A 77 -23.84 -8.05 -8.31
N THR A 78 -24.58 -7.66 -9.34
CA THR A 78 -25.49 -6.52 -9.35
C THR A 78 -26.44 -6.64 -8.17
N PHE A 79 -26.14 -5.93 -7.08
CA PHE A 79 -27.12 -5.58 -6.06
C PHE A 79 -27.18 -4.06 -6.05
N GLU A 80 -28.02 -3.51 -6.92
CA GLU A 80 -28.46 -2.13 -6.81
C GLU A 80 -29.22 -1.99 -5.50
N GLN A 81 -28.56 -1.44 -4.48
CA GLN A 81 -29.27 -0.73 -3.43
C GLN A 81 -29.13 0.75 -3.74
N GLU A 82 -30.23 1.34 -4.20
CA GLU A 82 -30.44 2.79 -4.20
C GLU A 82 -30.13 3.33 -2.81
N TYR A 83 -29.00 4.00 -2.66
CA TYR A 83 -28.79 4.94 -1.55
C TYR A 83 -29.39 6.28 -1.99
N VAL A 84 -30.58 6.56 -1.48
CA VAL A 84 -31.17 7.91 -1.53
C VAL A 84 -30.31 8.80 -0.63
N SER A 85 -29.60 9.73 -1.23
CA SER A 85 -28.88 10.79 -0.53
C SER A 85 -29.92 11.73 0.07
N SER A 86 -30.07 11.69 1.39
CA SER A 86 -30.82 12.66 2.17
C SER A 86 -29.83 13.71 2.66
N ASP A 87 -29.79 14.85 1.98
CA ASP A 87 -29.09 16.05 2.46
C ASP A 87 -29.77 16.53 3.76
N HIS A 88 -29.06 16.41 4.87
CA HIS A 88 -29.34 17.20 6.07
C HIS A 88 -28.01 17.64 6.69
N GLU A 89 -27.72 18.92 6.46
CA GLU A 89 -26.82 19.74 7.27
C GLU A 89 -27.41 19.86 8.68
N GLU A 90 -26.67 19.47 9.73
CA GLU A 90 -26.71 20.07 11.07
C GLU A 90 -25.30 19.86 11.67
N GLU A 91 -24.48 20.90 11.69
CA GLU A 91 -24.31 21.89 12.77
C GLU A 91 -23.70 21.29 14.06
N ASP A 92 -22.48 21.77 14.27
CA ASP A 92 -21.55 21.55 15.36
C ASP A 92 -22.14 21.99 16.71
N SER A 93 -21.88 21.21 17.77
CA SER A 93 -22.15 21.61 19.16
C SER A 93 -21.34 20.76 20.13
N GLU A 94 -20.09 21.18 20.36
CA GLU A 94 -19.36 20.88 21.59
C GLU A 94 -20.15 21.42 22.80
N LEU A 95 -20.40 20.60 23.82
CA LEU A 95 -20.73 21.10 25.16
C LEU A 95 -20.04 20.28 26.26
N GLU A 96 -19.14 21.00 26.94
CA GLU A 96 -18.49 20.66 28.19
C GLU A 96 -19.51 20.51 29.34
N MET A 97 -19.21 19.60 30.26
CA MET A 97 -20.04 19.24 31.39
C MET A 97 -19.72 20.13 32.60
N GLU A 98 -20.63 21.03 32.98
CA GLU A 98 -20.60 21.73 34.27
C GLU A 98 -21.40 20.95 35.34
N SER A 99 -20.75 20.78 36.50
CA SER A 99 -21.29 20.17 37.71
C SER A 99 -22.09 21.18 38.54
N VAL A 100 -23.32 20.82 38.93
CA VAL A 100 -24.01 21.45 40.06
C VAL A 100 -24.69 20.38 40.92
N ASP A 101 -24.19 20.25 42.15
CA ASP A 101 -24.79 19.47 43.24
C ASP A 101 -26.08 20.13 43.74
N GLN A 102 -27.13 19.34 43.96
CA GLN A 102 -28.12 19.64 45.00
C GLN A 102 -28.76 18.36 45.58
N ASP A 103 -28.44 18.10 46.83
CA ASP A 103 -29.05 17.10 47.73
C ASP A 103 -30.55 17.36 47.93
N SER A 104 -31.37 16.28 47.96
CA SER A 104 -32.40 16.06 49.00
C SER A 104 -33.09 14.68 48.88
N ASN A 105 -32.73 13.84 49.85
CA ASN A 105 -33.36 12.63 50.42
C ASN A 105 -34.88 12.39 50.19
N SER A 106 -35.27 11.20 49.68
CA SER A 106 -36.17 10.27 50.40
C SER A 106 -36.35 8.90 49.73
N SER A 107 -35.87 7.85 50.41
CA SER A 107 -36.52 6.55 50.68
C SER A 107 -37.00 5.62 49.56
N ARG A 108 -36.21 4.53 49.38
CA ARG A 108 -36.61 3.11 49.20
C ARG A 108 -37.33 2.69 47.90
N ASP A 109 -36.58 2.07 46.98
CA ASP A 109 -36.63 0.61 46.80
C ASP A 109 -35.48 0.10 45.91
N ASN A 110 -35.23 -1.20 46.04
CA ASN A 110 -33.97 -1.89 45.84
C ASN A 110 -33.79 -2.39 44.39
N VAL A 111 -32.87 -1.78 43.63
CA VAL A 111 -32.24 -2.41 42.45
C VAL A 111 -30.77 -2.00 42.42
N GLN A 112 -29.87 -2.92 42.77
CA GLN A 112 -28.42 -2.74 42.58
C GLN A 112 -28.12 -2.63 41.09
N SER A 113 -27.99 -1.40 40.61
CA SER A 113 -27.32 -1.08 39.36
C SER A 113 -25.82 -1.10 39.62
N ASP A 114 -25.19 -2.26 39.45
CA ASP A 114 -23.74 -2.36 39.33
C ASP A 114 -23.33 -1.56 38.08
N HIS A 115 -22.76 -0.37 38.30
CA HIS A 115 -22.07 0.38 37.27
C HIS A 115 -20.89 -0.46 36.77
N VAL A 116 -21.10 -1.14 35.64
CA VAL A 116 -20.06 -1.81 34.86
C VAL A 116 -19.12 -0.72 34.32
N THR A 117 -18.11 -0.36 35.10
CA THR A 117 -16.85 0.21 34.60
C THR A 117 -16.11 -0.90 33.88
N GLY A 118 -16.62 -1.24 32.70
CA GLY A 118 -16.29 -2.47 32.00
C GLY A 118 -14.94 -2.37 31.32
N VAL A 119 -13.89 -2.87 31.98
CA VAL A 119 -12.67 -3.31 31.28
C VAL A 119 -13.11 -4.22 30.14
N VAL A 120 -13.02 -3.74 28.90
CA VAL A 120 -13.45 -4.52 27.74
C VAL A 120 -12.41 -5.61 27.52
N SER A 121 -12.87 -6.86 27.57
CA SER A 121 -12.03 -8.01 27.30
C SER A 121 -12.43 -8.68 25.99
N TYR A 122 -11.46 -8.94 25.13
CA TYR A 122 -11.66 -9.53 23.81
C TYR A 122 -11.10 -10.95 23.81
N LYS A 123 -11.92 -11.94 23.47
CA LYS A 123 -11.49 -13.34 23.42
C LYS A 123 -11.17 -13.74 21.98
N GLY A 124 -9.92 -14.06 21.71
CA GLY A 124 -9.48 -14.60 20.42
C GLY A 124 -9.96 -16.03 20.19
N LYS A 125 -10.03 -16.45 18.91
CA LYS A 125 -10.40 -17.83 18.51
C LYS A 125 -9.49 -18.92 19.12
N ASN A 126 -8.27 -18.54 19.45
CA ASN A 126 -7.26 -19.37 20.13
C ASN A 126 -7.42 -19.40 21.66
N GLY A 127 -8.48 -18.80 22.22
CA GLY A 127 -8.77 -18.76 23.65
C GLY A 127 -8.03 -17.68 24.45
N TYR A 128 -7.16 -16.89 23.80
CA TYR A 128 -6.46 -15.79 24.48
C TYR A 128 -7.42 -14.64 24.78
N ILE A 129 -7.24 -14.02 25.96
CA ILE A 129 -8.05 -12.88 26.42
C ILE A 129 -7.18 -11.63 26.38
N TRP A 130 -7.58 -10.65 25.57
CA TRP A 130 -6.99 -9.31 25.48
C TRP A 130 -7.82 -8.35 26.33
N LYS A 131 -7.20 -7.33 26.91
CA LYS A 131 -7.88 -6.29 27.69
C LYS A 131 -7.57 -4.91 27.11
N SER A 132 -8.53 -4.00 27.15
CA SER A 132 -8.41 -2.64 26.63
C SER A 132 -7.51 -1.73 27.47
N GLU A 133 -7.37 -2.00 28.77
CA GLU A 133 -6.55 -1.19 29.68
C GLU A 133 -5.13 -1.71 29.83
N GLU A 134 -4.20 -0.77 30.07
CA GLU A 134 -2.83 -1.13 30.41
C GLU A 134 -2.76 -1.86 31.76
N PRO A 135 -1.92 -2.90 31.89
CA PRO A 135 -1.78 -3.61 33.16
C PRO A 135 -1.25 -2.66 34.25
N ASN A 136 -1.90 -2.70 35.42
CA ASN A 136 -1.55 -1.86 36.56
C ASN A 136 -0.08 -2.10 37.01
N LYS A 137 0.75 -1.06 36.87
CA LYS A 137 2.21 -1.09 37.10
C LYS A 137 2.60 -1.20 38.59
N ALA A 138 1.66 -0.96 39.51
CA ALA A 138 1.92 -0.89 40.95
C ALA A 138 1.87 -2.25 41.69
N LEU A 139 1.39 -3.31 41.02
CA LEU A 139 1.34 -4.65 41.60
C LEU A 139 2.57 -5.47 41.15
N ARG A 140 3.17 -6.21 42.09
CA ARG A 140 4.17 -7.23 41.75
C ARG A 140 3.55 -8.17 40.72
N THR A 141 4.17 -8.24 39.53
CA THR A 141 3.71 -9.05 38.41
C THR A 141 3.41 -10.48 38.90
N PRO A 142 2.17 -10.98 38.79
CA PRO A 142 1.82 -12.34 39.17
C PRO A 142 2.76 -13.33 38.47
N LYS A 143 3.12 -14.46 39.11
CA LYS A 143 4.05 -15.44 38.51
C LYS A 143 3.61 -15.91 37.10
N HIS A 144 2.31 -15.94 36.83
CA HIS A 144 1.74 -16.30 35.53
C HIS A 144 1.80 -15.16 34.49
N SER A 145 2.06 -13.92 34.91
CA SER A 145 2.23 -12.73 34.06
C SER A 145 3.69 -12.36 33.84
N ILE A 146 4.64 -13.08 34.46
CA ILE A 146 6.07 -12.94 34.15
C ILE A 146 6.27 -13.44 32.72
N ILE A 147 6.80 -12.58 31.87
CA ILE A 147 7.01 -12.86 30.45
C ILE A 147 8.10 -13.93 30.31
N ILE A 148 7.71 -15.17 29.99
CA ILE A 148 8.66 -16.28 29.81
C ILE A 148 9.22 -16.31 28.37
N LYS A 149 8.55 -15.67 27.40
CA LYS A 149 8.98 -15.65 26.00
C LYS A 149 9.31 -14.23 25.56
N LEU A 150 10.61 -14.00 25.36
CA LEU A 150 11.10 -12.82 24.66
C LEU A 150 10.74 -12.91 23.17
N PRO A 151 10.51 -11.77 22.48
CA PRO A 151 10.43 -11.74 21.04
C PRO A 151 11.64 -12.47 20.45
N SER A 152 11.38 -13.44 19.57
CA SER A 152 12.43 -14.34 19.09
C SER A 152 12.08 -14.91 17.74
N LEU A 153 13.13 -15.18 16.96
CA LEU A 153 13.00 -15.93 15.72
C LEU A 153 12.55 -17.36 16.03
N LYS A 154 11.55 -17.82 15.29
CA LYS A 154 11.12 -19.21 15.30
C LYS A 154 12.10 -20.07 14.49
N PRO A 155 12.06 -21.42 14.64
CA PRO A 155 12.97 -22.33 13.93
C PRO A 155 13.02 -22.13 12.42
N ALA A 156 11.94 -21.70 11.77
CA ALA A 156 11.95 -21.43 10.33
C ALA A 156 12.97 -20.35 9.95
N ALA A 157 13.03 -19.25 10.71
CA ALA A 157 13.95 -18.15 10.46
C ALA A 157 15.32 -18.35 11.14
N SER A 158 15.35 -18.86 12.38
CA SER A 158 16.60 -19.01 13.13
C SER A 158 17.57 -20.04 12.53
N ARG A 159 17.06 -21.00 11.76
CA ARG A 159 17.89 -21.99 11.04
C ARG A 159 18.77 -21.38 9.94
N LEU A 160 18.46 -20.19 9.45
CA LEU A 160 19.33 -19.51 8.48
C LEU A 160 20.61 -18.94 9.11
N GLY A 161 20.73 -18.97 10.43
CA GLY A 161 21.92 -18.51 11.15
C GLY A 161 22.00 -16.98 11.29
N ASN A 162 23.20 -16.48 11.56
CA ASN A 162 23.44 -15.07 11.89
C ASN A 162 23.73 -14.18 10.68
N SER A 163 23.95 -14.76 9.50
CA SER A 163 24.26 -14.02 8.27
C SER A 163 23.58 -14.66 7.06
N PRO A 164 22.24 -14.70 7.05
CA PRO A 164 21.48 -15.22 5.91
C PRO A 164 21.62 -14.33 4.68
N ASP A 165 21.54 -14.93 3.50
CA ASP A 165 21.40 -14.17 2.26
C ASP A 165 20.02 -13.49 2.19
N VAL A 166 19.95 -12.32 1.54
CA VAL A 166 18.70 -11.55 1.42
C VAL A 166 17.63 -12.37 0.70
N GLY A 167 18.02 -13.18 -0.29
CA GLY A 167 17.11 -14.07 -1.00
C GLY A 167 16.57 -15.18 -0.10
N GLU A 168 17.37 -15.70 0.83
CA GLU A 168 16.93 -16.71 1.81
C GLU A 168 15.89 -16.13 2.78
N ILE A 169 16.10 -14.90 3.24
CA ILE A 169 15.13 -14.19 4.08
C ILE A 169 13.83 -13.96 3.32
N TRP A 170 13.90 -13.51 2.07
CA TRP A 170 12.73 -13.30 1.22
C TRP A 170 11.92 -14.59 1.02
N ASN A 171 12.61 -15.70 0.78
CA ASN A 171 12.00 -17.01 0.56
C ASN A 171 11.27 -17.54 1.81
N LEU A 172 11.53 -17.00 3.00
CA LEU A 172 10.74 -17.34 4.20
C LEU A 172 9.31 -16.80 4.12
N LEU A 173 9.10 -15.67 3.43
CA LEU A 173 7.80 -15.02 3.28
C LEU A 173 7.12 -15.46 1.99
N PHE A 174 7.85 -15.40 0.89
CA PHE A 174 7.41 -15.84 -0.44
C PHE A 174 8.16 -17.10 -0.85
N ASP A 175 7.63 -18.25 -0.45
CA ASP A 175 8.22 -19.54 -0.78
C ASP A 175 8.09 -19.88 -2.28
N ASN A 176 8.89 -20.85 -2.72
CA ASN A 176 8.88 -21.29 -4.11
C ASN A 176 7.53 -21.88 -4.52
N GLU A 177 6.78 -22.49 -3.60
CA GLU A 177 5.45 -23.04 -3.88
C GLU A 177 4.47 -21.93 -4.27
N THR A 178 4.43 -20.85 -3.48
CA THR A 178 3.63 -19.66 -3.76
C THR A 178 4.00 -19.03 -5.09
N LEU A 179 5.30 -18.86 -5.36
CA LEU A 179 5.76 -18.27 -6.62
C LEU A 179 5.47 -19.16 -7.82
N ASN A 180 5.58 -20.49 -7.67
CA ASN A 180 5.21 -21.43 -8.73
C ASN A 180 3.70 -21.42 -9.01
N GLU A 181 2.87 -21.23 -8.00
CA GLU A 181 1.43 -21.04 -8.20
C GLU A 181 1.15 -19.78 -9.03
N ILE A 182 1.82 -18.66 -8.70
CA ILE A 182 1.71 -17.42 -9.49
C ILE A 182 2.13 -17.66 -10.95
N VAL A 183 3.23 -18.39 -11.16
CA VAL A 183 3.68 -18.75 -12.52
C VAL A 183 2.62 -19.57 -13.24
N LEU A 184 2.04 -20.59 -12.59
CA LEU A 184 1.00 -21.45 -13.16
C LEU A 184 -0.22 -20.62 -13.60
N ARG A 185 -0.79 -19.84 -12.68
CA ARG A 185 -2.02 -19.05 -12.94
C ARG A 185 -1.80 -17.93 -13.93
N THR A 186 -0.64 -17.30 -13.90
CA THR A 186 -0.26 -16.29 -14.89
C THR A 186 -0.11 -16.91 -16.28
N ASN A 187 0.44 -18.12 -16.39
CA ASN A 187 0.53 -18.85 -17.65
C ASN A 187 -0.83 -19.24 -18.22
N GLU A 188 -1.77 -19.68 -17.37
CA GLU A 188 -3.16 -19.94 -17.76
C GLU A 188 -3.79 -18.67 -18.36
N LYS A 189 -3.60 -17.50 -17.73
CA LYS A 189 -4.12 -16.23 -18.26
C LYS A 189 -3.43 -15.80 -19.56
N LEU A 190 -2.10 -15.96 -19.64
CA LEU A 190 -1.34 -15.66 -20.86
C LEU A 190 -1.82 -16.49 -22.04
N GLU A 191 -2.14 -17.78 -21.83
CA GLU A 191 -2.69 -18.65 -22.87
C GLU A 191 -4.03 -18.14 -23.39
N ILE A 192 -4.94 -17.75 -22.48
CA ILE A 192 -6.24 -17.19 -22.85
C ILE A 192 -6.04 -15.93 -23.70
N VAL A 193 -5.26 -14.97 -23.21
CA VAL A 193 -5.00 -13.71 -23.93
C VAL A 193 -4.35 -13.97 -25.29
N ARG A 194 -3.41 -14.92 -25.37
CA ARG A 194 -2.74 -15.31 -26.61
C ARG A 194 -3.71 -15.85 -27.65
N SER A 195 -4.70 -16.64 -27.24
CA SER A 195 -5.70 -17.21 -28.16
C SER A 195 -6.65 -16.16 -28.75
N THR A 196 -6.90 -15.06 -28.04
CA THR A 196 -7.71 -13.93 -28.51
C THR A 196 -6.97 -13.03 -29.52
N HIS A 197 -5.63 -13.05 -29.53
CA HIS A 197 -4.84 -12.13 -30.34
C HIS A 197 -4.48 -12.70 -31.72
N ARG A 198 -4.68 -11.88 -32.77
CA ARG A 198 -4.31 -12.20 -34.15
C ARG A 198 -2.81 -12.48 -34.34
N ASN A 199 -1.95 -11.82 -33.55
CA ASN A 199 -0.49 -11.98 -33.56
C ASN A 199 0.01 -12.74 -32.32
N SER A 200 -0.51 -13.94 -32.12
CA SER A 200 -0.24 -14.82 -30.98
C SER A 200 1.21 -15.32 -30.86
N ASN A 201 1.99 -15.28 -31.95
CA ASN A 201 3.38 -15.75 -32.00
C ASN A 201 4.42 -14.72 -31.54
N THR A 202 3.99 -13.59 -30.98
CA THR A 202 4.94 -12.60 -30.43
C THR A 202 5.56 -13.10 -29.13
N THR A 203 6.83 -12.75 -28.90
CA THR A 203 7.57 -13.13 -27.69
C THR A 203 6.92 -12.64 -26.40
N ASP A 204 6.06 -11.62 -26.50
CA ASP A 204 5.45 -10.93 -25.37
C ASP A 204 4.34 -11.75 -24.68
N TYR A 205 3.77 -12.77 -25.35
CA TYR A 205 2.75 -13.68 -24.79
C TYR A 205 3.30 -15.07 -24.46
N LYS A 206 4.63 -15.26 -24.44
CA LYS A 206 5.22 -16.53 -24.03
C LYS A 206 4.91 -16.82 -22.55
N ASN A 207 4.88 -18.10 -22.20
CA ASN A 207 4.77 -18.52 -20.81
C ASN A 207 5.91 -17.93 -19.98
N THR A 208 5.56 -17.45 -18.80
CA THR A 208 6.50 -17.01 -17.78
C THR A 208 7.06 -18.18 -16.99
N ASN A 209 8.13 -17.93 -16.26
CA ASN A 209 8.79 -18.89 -15.39
C ASN A 209 9.16 -18.22 -14.04
N LEU A 210 9.66 -19.02 -13.11
CA LEU A 210 10.01 -18.55 -11.77
C LEU A 210 11.06 -17.43 -11.79
N ILE A 211 12.03 -17.47 -12.72
CA ILE A 211 13.08 -16.46 -12.83
C ILE A 211 12.49 -15.13 -13.29
N GLU A 212 11.63 -15.16 -14.30
CA GLU A 212 10.97 -13.95 -14.83
C GLU A 212 10.00 -13.34 -13.82
N ILE A 213 9.21 -14.15 -13.09
CA ILE A 213 8.33 -13.64 -12.01
C ILE A 213 9.15 -13.01 -10.87
N ARG A 214 10.26 -13.63 -10.46
CA ARG A 214 11.17 -13.03 -9.46
C ARG A 214 11.75 -11.70 -9.95
N ALA A 215 12.18 -11.64 -11.21
CA ALA A 215 12.69 -10.43 -11.82
C ALA A 215 11.61 -9.33 -11.91
N PHE A 216 10.39 -9.68 -12.32
CA PHE A 216 9.24 -8.79 -12.37
C PHE A 216 8.91 -8.20 -10.99
N ILE A 217 8.82 -9.02 -9.94
CA ILE A 217 8.62 -8.56 -8.56
C ILE A 217 9.77 -7.65 -8.12
N GLY A 218 11.02 -8.00 -8.46
CA GLY A 218 12.18 -7.16 -8.17
C GLY A 218 12.11 -5.78 -8.82
N LEU A 219 11.60 -5.68 -10.06
CA LEU A 219 11.35 -4.40 -10.71
C LEU A 219 10.25 -3.59 -9.99
N LEU A 220 9.18 -4.22 -9.50
CA LEU A 220 8.15 -3.55 -8.68
C LEU A 220 8.72 -3.05 -7.33
N MET A 221 9.64 -3.79 -6.73
CA MET A 221 10.35 -3.29 -5.53
C MET A 221 11.24 -2.09 -5.87
N LEU A 222 11.91 -2.11 -7.03
CA LEU A 222 12.72 -1.00 -7.51
C LEU A 222 11.90 0.26 -7.79
N THR A 223 10.67 0.17 -8.31
CA THR A 223 9.82 1.37 -8.46
C THR A 223 9.57 2.03 -7.11
N SER A 224 9.39 1.24 -6.05
CA SER A 224 9.21 1.75 -4.69
C SER A 224 10.47 2.41 -4.15
N ILE A 225 11.64 1.81 -4.37
CA ILE A 225 12.94 2.37 -3.96
C ILE A 225 13.19 3.71 -4.66
N PHE A 226 12.84 3.82 -5.94
CA PHE A 226 12.99 5.04 -6.71
C PHE A 226 11.89 6.07 -6.48
N ARG A 227 10.86 5.74 -5.68
CA ARG A 227 9.65 6.55 -5.49
C ARG A 227 8.92 6.86 -6.81
N SER A 228 8.97 5.93 -7.75
CA SER A 228 8.40 6.02 -9.10
C SER A 228 7.10 5.23 -9.26
N ASN A 229 6.38 4.96 -8.18
CA ASN A 229 5.16 4.14 -8.23
C ASN A 229 4.03 4.77 -9.07
N HIS A 230 4.04 6.10 -9.23
CA HIS A 230 3.10 6.84 -10.08
C HIS A 230 3.74 7.36 -11.37
N GLU A 231 4.99 6.98 -11.64
CA GLU A 231 5.67 7.38 -12.88
C GLU A 231 5.12 6.57 -14.06
N ASN A 232 5.01 7.21 -15.22
CA ASN A 232 4.62 6.51 -16.43
C ASN A 232 5.60 5.36 -16.74
N MET A 233 5.09 4.18 -17.03
CA MET A 233 5.90 3.00 -17.36
C MET A 233 6.87 3.27 -18.51
N LEU A 234 6.45 3.96 -19.58
CA LEU A 234 7.31 4.26 -20.72
C LEU A 234 8.48 5.18 -20.33
N SER A 235 8.30 6.05 -19.33
CA SER A 235 9.39 6.86 -18.77
C SER A 235 10.43 5.96 -18.10
N LEU A 236 9.99 5.00 -17.26
CA LEU A 236 10.88 4.05 -16.59
C LEU A 236 11.71 3.23 -17.59
N PHE A 237 11.10 2.83 -18.69
CA PHE A 237 11.73 2.05 -19.76
C PHE A 237 12.34 2.92 -20.88
N SER A 238 12.39 4.25 -20.72
CA SER A 238 12.95 5.15 -21.72
C SER A 238 14.43 4.85 -22.00
N ASN A 239 14.84 5.05 -23.25
CA ASN A 239 16.25 4.99 -23.63
C ASN A 239 17.02 6.29 -23.42
N THR A 240 16.31 7.35 -23.07
CA THR A 240 16.84 8.69 -22.79
C THR A 240 17.34 8.81 -21.35
N CYS A 241 17.88 9.97 -20.98
CA CYS A 241 18.40 10.28 -19.64
C CYS A 241 17.37 10.14 -18.50
N THR A 242 16.08 10.13 -18.80
CA THR A 242 15.00 9.96 -17.82
C THR A 242 14.73 8.50 -17.48
N GLY A 243 15.12 7.57 -18.35
CA GLY A 243 14.86 6.15 -18.17
C GLY A 243 15.84 5.48 -17.21
N ARG A 244 15.45 4.29 -16.74
CA ARG A 244 16.23 3.50 -15.78
C ARG A 244 16.83 2.30 -16.50
N PRO A 245 18.15 2.27 -16.78
CA PRO A 245 18.77 1.21 -17.56
C PRO A 245 18.50 -0.21 -17.03
N ILE A 246 18.38 -0.37 -15.70
CA ILE A 246 18.10 -1.65 -15.06
C ILE A 246 16.78 -2.28 -15.51
N PHE A 247 15.74 -1.48 -15.80
CA PHE A 247 14.45 -2.00 -16.24
C PHE A 247 14.58 -2.68 -17.61
N ARG A 248 15.20 -1.98 -18.57
CA ARG A 248 15.46 -2.50 -19.93
C ARG A 248 16.47 -3.65 -19.96
N ALA A 249 17.40 -3.69 -19.01
CA ALA A 249 18.37 -4.77 -18.90
C ALA A 249 17.73 -6.08 -18.41
N VAL A 250 16.62 -5.99 -17.66
CA VAL A 250 15.92 -7.13 -17.08
C VAL A 250 14.82 -7.65 -18.01
N ILE A 251 13.97 -6.76 -18.54
CA ILE A 251 12.81 -7.15 -19.35
C ILE A 251 12.46 -6.03 -20.35
N SER A 252 11.74 -6.36 -21.43
CA SER A 252 11.23 -5.34 -22.36
C SER A 252 10.03 -4.60 -21.77
N SER A 253 9.83 -3.33 -22.15
CA SER A 253 8.65 -2.55 -21.71
C SER A 253 7.34 -3.24 -22.06
N LYS A 254 7.23 -3.79 -23.28
CA LYS A 254 6.04 -4.52 -23.75
C LYS A 254 5.77 -5.76 -22.91
N ARG A 255 6.81 -6.54 -22.61
CA ARG A 255 6.68 -7.75 -21.79
C ARG A 255 6.30 -7.41 -20.35
N PHE A 256 6.89 -6.37 -19.75
CA PHE A 256 6.53 -5.90 -18.42
C PHE A 256 5.05 -5.52 -18.34
N GLU A 257 4.56 -4.77 -19.33
CA GLU A 257 3.13 -4.40 -19.44
C GLU A 257 2.22 -5.64 -19.53
N LYS A 258 2.58 -6.62 -20.37
CA LYS A 258 1.78 -7.84 -20.52
C LYS A 258 1.77 -8.67 -19.24
N LEU A 259 2.89 -8.77 -18.51
CA LEU A 259 2.93 -9.41 -17.20
C LEU A 259 2.05 -8.67 -16.17
N LEU A 260 2.10 -7.34 -16.14
CA LEU A 260 1.23 -6.51 -15.29
C LEU A 260 -0.26 -6.80 -15.52
N LYS A 261 -0.68 -6.94 -16.79
CA LYS A 261 -2.07 -7.25 -17.15
C LYS A 261 -2.46 -8.71 -16.84
N CYS A 262 -1.52 -9.64 -16.98
CA CYS A 262 -1.81 -11.08 -16.94
C CYS A 262 -1.51 -11.76 -15.60
N ILE A 263 -0.85 -11.09 -14.64
CA ILE A 263 -0.55 -11.70 -13.35
C ILE A 263 -1.82 -12.19 -12.64
N ARG A 264 -1.80 -13.43 -12.15
CA ARG A 264 -2.92 -14.06 -11.41
C ARG A 264 -2.40 -14.82 -10.20
N PHE A 265 -3.24 -14.95 -9.19
CA PHE A 265 -2.89 -15.52 -7.88
C PHE A 265 -3.77 -16.69 -7.46
N ASP A 266 -4.73 -17.08 -8.30
CA ASP A 266 -5.71 -18.11 -8.01
C ASP A 266 -6.20 -18.82 -9.28
N ASP A 267 -6.95 -19.91 -9.08
CA ASP A 267 -7.61 -20.65 -10.14
C ASP A 267 -8.93 -19.97 -10.54
N ALA A 268 -8.98 -19.47 -11.77
CA ALA A 268 -10.16 -18.82 -12.33
C ALA A 268 -11.38 -19.77 -12.44
N SER A 269 -11.15 -21.08 -12.67
CA SER A 269 -12.23 -22.06 -12.86
C SER A 269 -13.06 -22.29 -11.61
N THR A 270 -12.44 -22.17 -10.43
CA THR A 270 -13.10 -22.36 -9.12
C THR A 270 -13.49 -21.03 -8.45
N ARG A 271 -13.06 -19.90 -9.00
CA ARG A 271 -13.22 -18.58 -8.37
C ARG A 271 -14.68 -18.24 -8.11
N VAL A 272 -15.58 -18.51 -9.07
CA VAL A 272 -17.02 -18.21 -8.95
C VAL A 272 -17.64 -18.89 -7.73
N GLN A 273 -17.29 -20.15 -7.47
CA GLN A 273 -17.77 -20.87 -6.30
C GLN A 273 -17.16 -20.32 -5.00
N ARG A 274 -15.85 -20.03 -5.00
CA ARG A 274 -15.15 -19.51 -3.81
C ARG A 274 -15.60 -18.10 -3.44
N CYS A 275 -15.94 -17.25 -4.42
CA CYS A 275 -16.45 -15.91 -4.18
C CYS A 275 -17.76 -15.87 -3.36
N GLN A 276 -18.51 -16.98 -3.33
CA GLN A 276 -19.73 -17.08 -2.52
C GLN A 276 -19.42 -17.03 -1.01
N GLU A 277 -18.24 -17.54 -0.61
CA GLU A 277 -17.81 -17.59 0.79
C GLU A 277 -16.71 -16.57 1.09
N ASP A 278 -15.90 -16.22 0.10
CA ASP A 278 -14.73 -15.38 0.22
C ASP A 278 -14.69 -14.32 -0.91
N SER A 279 -15.13 -13.11 -0.59
CA SER A 279 -15.10 -11.98 -1.54
C SER A 279 -13.70 -11.64 -2.07
N ALA A 280 -12.63 -12.02 -1.35
CA ALA A 280 -11.24 -11.81 -1.74
C ALA A 280 -10.62 -13.06 -2.40
N ALA A 281 -11.43 -14.02 -2.87
CA ALA A 281 -10.98 -15.31 -3.41
C ALA A 281 -9.85 -15.20 -4.46
N ALA A 282 -9.81 -14.11 -5.23
CA ALA A 282 -8.78 -13.86 -6.23
C ALA A 282 -7.35 -13.71 -5.66
N ILE A 283 -7.21 -13.36 -4.37
CA ILE A 283 -5.92 -13.11 -3.71
C ILE A 283 -5.74 -13.89 -2.40
N SER A 284 -6.82 -14.43 -1.83
CA SER A 284 -6.80 -15.07 -0.50
C SER A 284 -5.78 -16.19 -0.37
N PHE A 285 -5.54 -16.97 -1.42
CA PHE A 285 -4.50 -18.01 -1.39
C PHE A 285 -3.12 -17.41 -1.06
N LEU A 286 -2.71 -16.39 -1.82
CA LEU A 286 -1.43 -15.71 -1.62
C LEU A 286 -1.35 -15.07 -0.23
N LEU A 287 -2.41 -14.36 0.17
CA LEU A 287 -2.43 -13.62 1.43
C LEU A 287 -2.35 -14.57 2.63
N ASN A 288 -3.14 -15.65 2.64
CA ASN A 288 -3.11 -16.64 3.71
C ASN A 288 -1.74 -17.32 3.79
N ARG A 289 -1.14 -17.64 2.64
CA ARG A 289 0.20 -18.24 2.62
C ARG A 289 1.27 -17.30 3.17
N PHE A 290 1.21 -16.01 2.81
CA PHE A 290 2.08 -14.98 3.37
C PHE A 290 1.91 -14.82 4.88
N ILE A 291 0.67 -14.84 5.38
CA ILE A 291 0.36 -14.76 6.81
C ILE A 291 0.94 -15.98 7.55
N ASP A 292 0.67 -17.19 7.05
CA ASP A 292 1.16 -18.42 7.65
C ASP A 292 2.69 -18.45 7.72
N ASN A 293 3.34 -18.01 6.64
CA ASN A 293 4.79 -17.92 6.54
C ASN A 293 5.34 -16.88 7.52
N SER A 294 4.73 -15.71 7.61
CA SER A 294 5.09 -14.66 8.58
C SER A 294 4.97 -15.17 10.02
N GLN A 295 3.87 -15.84 10.34
CA GLN A 295 3.64 -16.43 11.66
C GLN A 295 4.66 -17.53 11.99
N LYS A 296 5.18 -18.27 11.01
CA LYS A 296 6.23 -19.28 11.22
C LYS A 296 7.60 -18.65 11.48
N CYS A 297 7.81 -17.38 11.16
CA CYS A 297 9.13 -16.73 11.28
C CYS A 297 9.40 -16.12 12.66
N PHE A 298 8.38 -15.60 13.34
CA PHE A 298 8.59 -14.78 14.52
C PHE A 298 7.63 -15.12 15.68
N ASN A 299 8.13 -15.08 16.91
CA ASN A 299 7.33 -15.06 18.13
C ASN A 299 7.10 -13.62 18.57
N LEU A 300 5.83 -13.24 18.71
CA LEU A 300 5.45 -11.93 19.22
C LEU A 300 5.89 -11.75 20.68
N GLY A 301 6.16 -10.50 21.02
CA GLY A 301 6.42 -10.06 22.40
C GLY A 301 5.14 -9.93 23.22
N PRO A 302 5.28 -9.47 24.48
CA PRO A 302 4.15 -9.24 25.39
C PRO A 302 3.27 -8.06 25.01
N THR A 303 3.79 -7.12 24.23
CA THR A 303 3.11 -5.91 23.80
C THR A 303 3.01 -5.92 22.27
N THR A 304 1.79 -5.83 21.77
CA THR A 304 1.49 -5.80 20.33
C THR A 304 0.49 -4.70 20.04
N CYS A 305 0.67 -3.99 18.93
CA CYS A 305 -0.31 -3.05 18.43
C CYS A 305 -1.21 -3.75 17.42
N ILE A 306 -2.51 -3.48 17.49
CA ILE A 306 -3.49 -3.85 16.47
C ILE A 306 -4.04 -2.54 15.94
N ASP A 307 -3.88 -2.34 14.65
CA ASP A 307 -4.32 -1.16 13.93
C ASP A 307 -4.73 -1.60 12.53
N GLU A 308 -5.56 -0.80 11.88
CA GLU A 308 -6.00 -1.05 10.53
C GLU A 308 -5.10 -0.36 9.49
N MET A 309 -4.85 -1.04 8.37
CA MET A 309 -4.12 -0.50 7.23
C MET A 309 -5.08 -0.32 6.06
N LEU A 310 -5.06 0.86 5.43
CA LEU A 310 -5.81 1.13 4.22
C LEU A 310 -4.89 1.01 3.00
N ILE A 311 -5.36 0.28 1.98
CA ILE A 311 -4.74 0.25 0.65
C ILE A 311 -5.62 1.07 -0.28
N SER A 312 -5.09 2.20 -0.76
CA SER A 312 -5.80 3.10 -1.66
C SER A 312 -6.16 2.42 -2.98
N PHE A 313 -7.44 2.39 -3.34
CA PHE A 313 -7.90 1.81 -4.60
C PHE A 313 -9.15 2.52 -5.11
N ARG A 314 -9.16 2.90 -6.39
CA ARG A 314 -10.28 3.64 -7.01
C ARG A 314 -11.16 2.77 -7.94
N GLY A 315 -10.74 1.55 -8.28
CA GLY A 315 -11.50 0.65 -9.16
C GLY A 315 -12.73 0.01 -8.51
N ARG A 316 -13.41 -0.85 -9.27
CA ARG A 316 -14.52 -1.68 -8.78
C ARG A 316 -13.97 -2.77 -7.85
N CYS A 317 -14.51 -2.85 -6.65
CA CYS A 317 -14.16 -3.84 -5.64
C CYS A 317 -15.33 -3.90 -4.65
N SER A 318 -15.86 -5.11 -4.42
CA SER A 318 -17.07 -5.35 -3.63
C SER A 318 -16.93 -4.98 -2.14
N PHE A 319 -15.70 -4.96 -1.62
CA PHE A 319 -15.40 -4.67 -0.22
C PHE A 319 -14.58 -3.37 -0.04
N LYS A 320 -14.62 -2.47 -1.03
CA LYS A 320 -14.02 -1.12 -0.92
C LYS A 320 -14.83 -0.28 0.09
N MET A 321 -14.12 0.36 1.02
CA MET A 321 -14.72 1.26 2.01
C MET A 321 -14.21 2.69 1.83
N TYR A 322 -15.07 3.68 2.06
CA TYR A 322 -14.68 5.08 2.15
C TYR A 322 -14.36 5.45 3.60
N MET A 323 -13.20 6.08 3.82
CA MET A 323 -12.74 6.54 5.13
C MET A 323 -12.30 8.00 5.01
N PRO A 324 -13.16 8.99 5.31
CA PRO A 324 -12.89 10.41 5.05
C PRO A 324 -11.66 10.93 5.80
N ASN A 325 -11.40 10.40 6.99
CA ASN A 325 -10.32 10.84 7.87
C ASN A 325 -8.98 10.15 7.59
N LYS A 326 -8.87 9.35 6.52
CA LYS A 326 -7.63 8.66 6.16
C LYS A 326 -7.08 9.14 4.82
N PRO A 327 -5.76 9.42 4.72
CA PRO A 327 -5.14 9.71 3.44
C PRO A 327 -5.21 8.49 2.53
N ALA A 328 -5.40 8.75 1.24
CA ALA A 328 -5.43 7.76 0.15
C ALA A 328 -4.40 8.10 -0.92
#